data_AF-A0A7W9LLI3-F1
#
_entry.id   AF-A0A7W9LLI3-F1
#
_cell.length_a   1.000
_cell.length_b   1.000
_cell.length_c   1.000
_cell.angle_alpha   90.00
_cell.angle_beta   90.00
_cell.angle_gamma   90.00
#
_symmetry.space_group_name_H-M   'P 1'
#
loop_
_entity.id
_entity.type
_entity.pdbx_description
1 polymer ?
#
loop_
_entity_poly.entity_id
_entity_poly.type
_entity_poly.pdbx_seq_one_letter_code
_entity_poly.pdbx_strand_id
1 'polypeptide(L)'
;MDVRGDWATDGRDFRAVVAGDVRRRGGSGWELVEHRGDAGRTGVFEVFREDGGALPVLSATAGEVAVPRHLVRRFTEAAVPDLVGPLLRPDGIDWLLGTLPLWLQLAGRYVVRWEGPEWPLGETPDGRPTRYSEEAEGARCLHWLRLVLDAGEVVADTYQDDDVSGLCLSSECPADPAAVDTAYVRLHTDLGLPHGRIERVALTIDDGLRAAGRHERCVLTEVELTVDGRPLLLMAAEREGDWWRRYDESVAVFRDPAVADRIVWWPARGSDR
;
A
#
# COMPACT_ATOMS: atom_id res chain seq x y z
N MET A 1 -8.85 -8.46 25.52
CA MET A 1 -8.00 -9.20 24.59
C MET A 1 -8.70 -10.50 24.32
N ASP A 2 -9.19 -10.67 23.10
CA ASP A 2 -9.98 -11.84 22.69
C ASP A 2 -9.08 -12.75 21.83
N VAL A 3 -9.17 -14.06 21.97
CA VAL A 3 -8.37 -15.01 21.18
C VAL A 3 -9.25 -15.55 20.07
N ARG A 4 -8.93 -15.21 18.82
CA ARG A 4 -9.71 -15.64 17.67
C ARG A 4 -9.01 -16.79 16.94
N GLY A 5 -9.25 -18.01 17.40
CA GLY A 5 -8.90 -19.26 16.72
C GLY A 5 -7.47 -19.78 16.94
N ASP A 6 -7.30 -21.08 16.65
CA ASP A 6 -6.00 -21.76 16.59
C ASP A 6 -5.52 -21.79 15.14
N TRP A 7 -4.28 -21.35 14.92
CA TRP A 7 -3.68 -21.13 13.61
C TRP A 7 -2.46 -22.04 13.42
N ALA A 8 -2.63 -23.33 13.71
CA ALA A 8 -1.53 -24.29 13.64
C ALA A 8 -1.13 -24.60 12.20
N THR A 9 0.18 -24.70 11.94
CA THR A 9 0.73 -25.15 10.65
C THR A 9 2.15 -25.70 10.85
N ASP A 10 2.53 -26.73 10.08
CA ASP A 10 3.88 -27.33 10.09
C ASP A 10 4.42 -27.71 11.49
N GLY A 11 3.55 -28.16 12.40
CA GLY A 11 3.93 -28.51 13.78
C GLY A 11 4.22 -27.33 14.71
N ARG A 12 4.00 -26.10 14.23
CA ARG A 12 4.11 -24.86 15.01
C ARG A 12 2.70 -24.39 15.40
N ASP A 13 2.53 -23.99 16.66
CA ASP A 13 1.26 -23.45 17.17
C ASP A 13 1.29 -21.92 17.10
N PHE A 14 0.34 -21.34 16.39
CA PHE A 14 0.15 -19.89 16.32
C PHE A 14 -1.23 -19.53 16.81
N ARG A 15 -1.34 -18.35 17.44
CA ARG A 15 -2.61 -17.79 17.88
C ARG A 15 -2.76 -16.36 17.43
N ALA A 16 -3.96 -16.01 16.99
CA ALA A 16 -4.33 -14.63 16.76
C ALA A 16 -4.89 -14.03 18.05
N VAL A 17 -4.27 -12.95 18.49
CA VAL A 17 -4.64 -12.18 19.67
C VAL A 17 -5.23 -10.86 19.19
N VAL A 18 -6.49 -10.61 19.55
CA VAL A 18 -7.19 -9.37 19.22
C VAL A 18 -7.10 -8.43 20.41
N ALA A 19 -6.32 -7.37 20.25
CA ALA A 19 -6.24 -6.28 21.21
C ALA A 19 -7.26 -5.21 20.82
N GLY A 20 -8.47 -5.30 21.38
CA GLY A 20 -9.45 -4.22 21.30
C GLY A 20 -8.94 -2.98 22.05
N ASP A 21 -9.20 -1.80 21.45
CA ASP A 21 -8.91 -0.45 21.93
C ASP A 21 -7.66 -0.36 22.84
N VAL A 22 -6.48 -0.39 22.20
CA VAL A 22 -5.21 -0.25 22.90
C VAL A 22 -5.06 1.22 23.31
N ARG A 23 -5.65 1.57 24.46
CA ARG A 23 -5.67 2.95 25.02
C ARG A 23 -4.29 3.64 25.08
N ARG A 24 -3.19 2.90 24.98
CA ARG A 24 -1.81 3.43 24.92
C ARG A 24 -1.29 3.74 23.51
N ARG A 25 -1.87 3.17 22.46
CA ARG A 25 -1.50 3.38 21.04
C ARG A 25 -2.59 4.10 20.23
N GLY A 26 -3.77 4.38 20.81
CA GLY A 26 -4.82 5.14 20.12
C GLY A 26 -5.43 4.41 18.92
N GLY A 27 -5.71 3.11 19.06
CA GLY A 27 -6.20 2.29 17.95
C GLY A 27 -6.51 0.84 18.31
N SER A 28 -6.82 0.03 17.30
CA SER A 28 -7.17 -1.40 17.43
C SER A 28 -6.19 -2.28 16.65
N GLY A 29 -5.87 -3.48 17.14
CA GLY A 29 -4.88 -4.33 16.48
C GLY A 29 -5.09 -5.83 16.67
N TRP A 30 -4.54 -6.57 15.70
CA TRP A 30 -4.40 -8.00 15.70
C TRP A 30 -2.92 -8.35 15.75
N GLU A 31 -2.56 -9.31 16.60
CA GLU A 31 -1.21 -9.85 16.71
C GLU A 31 -1.26 -11.35 16.47
N LEU A 32 -0.42 -11.84 15.56
CA LEU A 32 -0.13 -13.26 15.42
C LEU A 32 1.05 -13.60 16.32
N VAL A 33 0.84 -14.50 17.27
CA VAL A 33 1.87 -14.97 18.19
C VAL A 33 2.20 -16.43 17.93
N GLU A 34 3.49 -16.76 17.95
CA GLU A 34 3.95 -18.15 17.98
C GLU A 34 4.08 -18.62 19.43
N HIS A 35 3.54 -19.80 19.72
CA HIS A 35 3.70 -20.50 20.98
C HIS A 35 4.89 -21.46 20.91
N ARG A 36 5.90 -21.25 21.77
CA ARG A 36 7.09 -22.10 21.83
C ARG A 36 7.18 -22.89 23.13
N GLY A 37 6.10 -23.60 23.49
CA GLY A 37 6.04 -24.38 24.73
C GLY A 37 6.37 -23.52 25.95
N ASP A 38 7.33 -23.95 26.76
CA ASP A 38 7.77 -23.27 28.00
C ASP A 38 8.49 -21.93 27.76
N ALA A 39 8.94 -21.65 26.53
CA ALA A 39 9.66 -20.42 26.20
C ALA A 39 8.73 -19.19 26.05
N GLY A 40 7.41 -19.38 26.21
CA GLY A 40 6.42 -18.30 26.16
C GLY A 40 5.88 -18.02 24.75
N ARG A 41 5.38 -16.79 24.57
CA ARG A 41 4.76 -16.30 23.32
C ARG A 41 5.68 -15.28 22.67
N THR A 42 5.87 -15.37 21.35
CA THR A 42 6.61 -14.37 20.57
C THR A 42 5.68 -13.78 19.50
N GLY A 43 5.54 -12.46 19.45
CA GLY A 43 4.84 -11.78 18.37
C GLY A 43 5.62 -11.94 17.05
N VAL A 44 4.95 -12.43 16.02
CA VAL A 44 5.58 -12.74 14.73
C VAL A 44 5.05 -11.88 13.59
N PHE A 45 3.83 -11.35 13.74
CA PHE A 45 3.22 -10.46 12.77
C PHE A 45 2.14 -9.62 13.47
N GLU A 46 2.04 -8.34 13.16
CA GLU A 46 0.97 -7.48 13.68
C GLU A 46 0.28 -6.74 12.53
N VAL A 47 -1.02 -6.51 12.69
CA VAL A 47 -1.80 -5.57 11.88
C VAL A 47 -2.47 -4.61 12.85
N PHE A 48 -2.28 -3.32 12.63
CA PHE A 48 -2.77 -2.27 13.54
C PHE A 48 -3.45 -1.16 12.77
N ARG A 49 -4.61 -0.71 13.25
CA ARG A 49 -5.30 0.49 12.79
C ARG A 49 -5.11 1.62 13.78
N GLU A 50 -4.57 2.73 13.32
CA GLU A 50 -4.44 3.99 14.04
C GLU A 50 -5.52 4.97 13.58
N ASP A 51 -6.22 5.59 14.53
CA ASP A 51 -7.30 6.56 14.27
C ASP A 51 -6.95 7.98 14.75
N GLY A 52 -5.72 8.21 15.23
CA GLY A 52 -5.30 9.47 15.86
C GLY A 52 -4.97 10.61 14.89
N GLY A 53 -4.80 10.31 13.60
CA GLY A 53 -4.48 11.27 12.55
C GLY A 53 -5.71 11.83 11.82
N ALA A 54 -5.47 12.62 10.77
CA ALA A 54 -6.54 13.17 9.92
C ALA A 54 -7.30 12.06 9.16
N LEU A 55 -6.60 10.99 8.79
CA LEU A 55 -7.14 9.81 8.12
C LEU A 55 -6.73 8.54 8.88
N PRO A 56 -7.56 7.49 8.87
CA PRO A 56 -7.20 6.21 9.45
C PRO A 56 -6.03 5.57 8.69
N VAL A 57 -5.08 5.02 9.46
CA VAL A 57 -3.91 4.31 8.92
C VAL A 57 -3.94 2.87 9.36
N LEU A 58 -3.94 1.95 8.40
CA LEU A 58 -3.79 0.52 8.65
C LEU A 58 -2.34 0.12 8.35
N SER A 59 -1.68 -0.56 9.28
CA SER A 59 -0.27 -0.92 9.13
C SER A 59 -0.01 -2.36 9.49
N ALA A 60 1.06 -2.92 8.93
CA ALA A 60 1.58 -4.23 9.29
C ALA A 60 3.09 -4.18 9.52
N THR A 61 3.55 -4.96 10.49
CA THR A 61 4.97 -5.25 10.69
C THR A 61 5.17 -6.75 10.87
N ALA A 62 6.33 -7.25 10.45
CA ALA A 62 6.70 -8.65 10.56
C ALA A 62 7.92 -8.80 11.46
N GLY A 63 7.79 -9.62 12.50
CA GLY A 63 8.88 -9.95 13.41
C GLY A 63 10.00 -10.76 12.75
N GLU A 64 11.10 -11.00 13.46
CA GLU A 64 12.27 -11.71 12.94
C GLU A 64 11.95 -13.17 12.56
N VAL A 65 10.99 -13.77 13.25
CA VAL A 65 10.59 -15.16 13.02
C VAL A 65 9.76 -15.26 11.75
N ALA A 66 10.23 -16.07 10.80
CA ALA A 66 9.49 -16.34 9.57
C ALA A 66 8.15 -17.02 9.85
N VAL A 67 7.09 -16.45 9.28
CA VAL A 67 5.72 -16.98 9.31
C VAL A 67 5.39 -17.55 7.93
N PRO A 68 4.78 -18.76 7.85
CA PRO A 68 4.35 -19.30 6.57
C PRO A 68 3.39 -18.35 5.83
N ARG A 69 3.61 -18.16 4.52
CA ARG A 69 2.88 -17.17 3.71
C ARG A 69 1.36 -17.38 3.72
N HIS A 70 0.91 -18.63 3.65
CA HIS A 70 -0.52 -18.96 3.71
C HIS A 70 -1.15 -18.56 5.05
N LEU A 71 -0.36 -18.54 6.13
CA LEU A 71 -0.83 -18.13 7.45
C LEU A 71 -0.95 -16.61 7.55
N VAL A 72 0.06 -15.86 7.07
CA VAL A 72 0.01 -14.39 6.96
C VAL A 72 -1.17 -13.96 6.10
N ARG A 73 -1.40 -14.65 4.98
CA ARG A 73 -2.57 -14.43 4.13
C ARG A 73 -3.88 -14.60 4.89
N ARG A 74 -4.13 -15.78 5.47
CA ARG A 74 -5.39 -16.02 6.20
C ARG A 74 -5.55 -15.08 7.40
N PHE A 75 -4.45 -14.70 8.07
CA PHE A 75 -4.46 -13.76 9.18
C PHE A 75 -4.86 -12.35 8.74
N THR A 76 -4.24 -11.83 7.68
CA THR A 76 -4.58 -10.50 7.13
C THR A 76 -5.99 -10.46 6.53
N GLU A 77 -6.43 -11.52 5.83
CA GLU A 77 -7.80 -11.68 5.34
C GLU A 77 -8.84 -11.66 6.47
N ALA A 78 -8.49 -12.14 7.67
CA ALA A 78 -9.37 -12.09 8.85
C ALA A 78 -9.30 -10.77 9.61
N ALA A 79 -8.11 -10.17 9.74
CA ALA A 79 -7.89 -8.94 10.50
C ALA A 79 -8.46 -7.71 9.80
N VAL A 80 -8.33 -7.62 8.47
CA VAL A 80 -8.72 -6.44 7.69
C VAL A 80 -10.23 -6.13 7.82
N PRO A 81 -11.16 -7.07 7.58
CA PRO A 81 -12.59 -6.77 7.74
C PRO A 81 -12.98 -6.34 9.15
N ASP A 82 -12.33 -6.90 10.18
CA ASP A 82 -12.59 -6.56 11.58
C ASP A 82 -12.09 -5.15 11.92
N LEU A 83 -10.90 -4.78 11.44
CA LEU A 83 -10.28 -3.49 11.70
C LEU A 83 -10.88 -2.37 10.84
N VAL A 84 -11.18 -2.63 9.57
CA VAL A 84 -11.61 -1.58 8.62
C VAL A 84 -13.13 -1.53 8.53
N GLY A 85 -13.85 -2.61 8.85
CA GLY A 85 -15.32 -2.68 8.80
C GLY A 85 -16.05 -1.49 9.42
N PRO A 86 -15.66 -0.97 10.61
CA PRO A 86 -16.29 0.22 11.19
C PRO A 86 -16.15 1.51 10.37
N LEU A 87 -15.18 1.60 9.46
CA LEU A 87 -14.93 2.75 8.59
C LEU A 87 -15.76 2.67 7.28
N LEU A 88 -16.13 1.45 6.89
CA LEU A 88 -16.71 1.13 5.59
C LEU A 88 -18.24 1.14 5.63
N ARG A 89 -18.85 1.67 4.57
CA ARG A 89 -20.27 1.46 4.26
C ARG A 89 -20.42 0.29 3.27
N PRO A 90 -21.60 -0.33 3.16
CA PRO A 90 -21.77 -1.58 2.41
C PRO A 90 -21.47 -1.50 0.92
N ASP A 91 -21.52 -0.31 0.31
CA ASP A 91 -21.48 -0.17 -1.14
C ASP A 91 -20.04 0.12 -1.63
N GLY A 92 -19.53 -0.71 -2.56
CA GLY A 92 -18.29 -0.46 -3.30
C GLY A 92 -16.98 -0.82 -2.59
N ILE A 93 -17.02 -1.68 -1.56
CA ILE A 93 -15.87 -1.98 -0.69
C ILE A 93 -15.13 -3.28 -1.02
N ASP A 94 -15.68 -4.11 -1.91
CA ASP A 94 -15.13 -5.44 -2.20
C ASP A 94 -13.69 -5.36 -2.71
N TRP A 95 -13.42 -4.38 -3.59
CA TRP A 95 -12.08 -4.15 -4.12
C TRP A 95 -11.10 -3.77 -2.99
N LEU A 96 -11.51 -2.86 -2.09
CA LEU A 96 -10.67 -2.36 -1.01
C LEU A 96 -10.37 -3.48 0.00
N LEU A 97 -11.39 -4.27 0.36
CA LEU A 97 -11.24 -5.44 1.22
C LEU A 97 -10.37 -6.54 0.56
N GLY A 98 -10.35 -6.61 -0.76
CA GLY A 98 -9.46 -7.50 -1.52
C GLY A 98 -8.00 -7.00 -1.54
N THR A 99 -7.77 -5.70 -1.74
CA THR A 99 -6.41 -5.16 -1.92
C THR A 99 -5.65 -4.94 -0.61
N LEU A 100 -6.33 -4.53 0.47
CA LEU A 100 -5.66 -4.18 1.73
C LEU A 100 -4.87 -5.36 2.32
N PRO A 101 -5.40 -6.60 2.38
CA PRO A 101 -4.62 -7.75 2.83
C PRO A 101 -3.37 -7.99 1.99
N LEU A 102 -3.46 -7.81 0.66
CA LEU A 102 -2.35 -8.04 -0.26
C LEU A 102 -1.19 -7.07 0.02
N TRP A 103 -1.49 -5.79 0.25
CA TRP A 103 -0.50 -4.81 0.67
C TRP A 103 0.14 -5.16 2.01
N LEU A 104 -0.67 -5.47 3.03
CA LEU A 104 -0.15 -5.81 4.36
C LEU A 104 0.75 -7.06 4.35
N GLN A 105 0.46 -8.03 3.48
CA GLN A 105 1.28 -9.25 3.28
C GLN A 105 2.68 -8.96 2.74
N LEU A 106 2.96 -7.74 2.28
CA LEU A 106 4.32 -7.33 1.90
C LEU A 106 5.24 -7.18 3.12
N ALA A 107 4.72 -6.95 4.32
CA ALA A 107 5.55 -6.89 5.52
C ALA A 107 6.32 -8.22 5.72
N GLY A 108 7.63 -8.11 5.90
CA GLY A 108 8.56 -9.23 6.01
C GLY A 108 9.04 -9.81 4.68
N ARG A 109 8.50 -9.37 3.53
CA ARG A 109 8.97 -9.79 2.20
C ARG A 109 10.25 -9.06 1.82
N TYR A 110 11.03 -9.64 0.93
CA TYR A 110 12.28 -9.06 0.47
C TYR A 110 12.13 -8.60 -0.98
N VAL A 111 12.36 -7.31 -1.24
CA VAL A 111 12.33 -6.71 -2.57
C VAL A 111 13.68 -6.83 -3.23
N VAL A 112 13.68 -7.39 -4.43
CA VAL A 112 14.87 -7.62 -5.27
C VAL A 112 15.07 -6.47 -6.25
N ARG A 113 13.99 -6.02 -6.90
CA ARG A 113 14.01 -4.92 -7.86
C ARG A 113 12.63 -4.29 -8.02
N TRP A 114 12.63 -3.11 -8.64
CA TRP A 114 11.44 -2.34 -8.98
C TRP A 114 11.44 -2.01 -10.47
N GLU A 115 10.30 -2.21 -11.11
CA GLU A 115 10.12 -1.97 -12.54
C GLU A 115 8.83 -1.17 -12.75
N GLY A 116 8.78 -0.32 -13.77
CA GLY A 116 7.59 0.47 -14.03
C GLY A 116 7.68 1.31 -15.30
N PRO A 117 6.59 1.42 -16.08
CA PRO A 117 6.49 2.37 -17.17
C PRO A 117 6.19 3.77 -16.61
N GLU A 118 7.00 4.75 -16.97
CA GLU A 118 6.80 6.15 -16.62
C GLU A 118 5.99 6.87 -17.70
N TRP A 119 4.92 7.55 -17.28
CA TRP A 119 4.13 8.42 -18.15
C TRP A 119 4.89 9.72 -18.44
N PRO A 120 4.80 10.28 -19.66
CA PRO A 120 5.31 11.60 -19.90
C PRO A 120 4.38 12.66 -19.27
N LEU A 121 4.98 13.76 -18.82
CA LEU A 121 4.26 14.89 -18.21
C LEU A 121 3.72 15.88 -19.24
N GLY A 122 3.88 15.60 -20.53
CA GLY A 122 3.40 16.45 -21.60
C GLY A 122 3.72 15.89 -22.96
N GLU A 123 2.90 16.27 -23.94
CA GLU A 123 2.97 15.78 -25.31
C GLU A 123 3.12 16.92 -26.31
N THR A 124 3.82 16.65 -27.41
CA THR A 124 3.73 17.47 -28.62
C THR A 124 2.39 17.23 -29.32
N PRO A 125 1.95 18.12 -30.24
CA PRO A 125 0.74 17.90 -31.02
C PRO A 125 0.72 16.60 -31.86
N ASP A 126 1.88 16.02 -32.15
CA ASP A 126 2.03 14.72 -32.84
C ASP A 126 2.14 13.52 -31.87
N GLY A 127 1.82 13.72 -30.59
CA GLY A 127 1.75 12.66 -29.58
C GLY A 127 3.11 12.17 -29.07
N ARG A 128 4.16 12.97 -29.18
CA ARG A 128 5.50 12.60 -28.69
C ARG A 128 5.70 13.12 -27.26
N PRO A 129 6.33 12.34 -26.39
CA PRO A 129 6.63 12.78 -25.04
C PRO A 129 7.61 13.95 -25.06
N THR A 130 7.29 15.02 -24.32
CA THR A 130 8.14 16.23 -24.22
C THR A 130 8.97 16.26 -22.94
N ARG A 131 8.44 15.65 -21.87
CA ARG A 131 9.01 15.68 -20.54
C ARG A 131 8.55 14.45 -19.75
N TYR A 132 9.35 14.05 -18.77
CA TYR A 132 9.00 13.04 -17.77
C TYR A 132 9.24 13.61 -16.38
N SER A 133 8.70 12.97 -15.34
CA SER A 133 8.95 13.34 -13.96
C SER A 133 10.42 13.05 -13.61
N GLU A 134 11.26 14.07 -13.73
CA GLU A 134 12.68 13.93 -13.40
C GLU A 134 12.87 13.73 -11.89
N GLU A 135 13.95 13.05 -11.49
CA GLU A 135 14.33 12.92 -10.07
C GLU A 135 14.46 14.28 -9.35
N ALA A 136 14.69 15.38 -10.09
CA ALA A 136 14.76 16.74 -9.58
C ALA A 136 13.42 17.24 -8.98
N GLU A 137 12.29 16.69 -9.42
CA GLU A 137 10.96 17.00 -8.86
C GLU A 137 10.63 16.12 -7.64
N GLY A 138 11.51 15.14 -7.33
CA GLY A 138 11.42 14.28 -6.15
C GLY A 138 10.33 13.21 -6.20
N ALA A 139 9.62 13.07 -7.33
CA ALA A 139 8.55 12.11 -7.55
C ALA A 139 8.65 11.51 -8.96
N ARG A 140 8.13 10.29 -9.15
CA ARG A 140 7.90 9.69 -10.48
C ARG A 140 6.43 9.38 -10.69
N CYS A 141 5.91 9.62 -11.89
CA CYS A 141 4.54 9.28 -12.28
C CYS A 141 4.56 8.00 -13.15
N LEU A 142 4.16 6.87 -12.57
CA LEU A 142 4.19 5.57 -13.24
C LEU A 142 2.78 5.12 -13.62
N HIS A 143 2.65 4.38 -14.73
CA HIS A 143 1.41 3.69 -15.06
C HIS A 143 1.12 2.57 -14.04
N TRP A 144 2.14 1.76 -13.76
CA TRP A 144 2.13 0.77 -12.69
C TRP A 144 3.55 0.59 -12.14
N LEU A 145 3.66 0.03 -10.94
CA LEU A 145 4.91 -0.29 -10.28
C LEU A 145 4.96 -1.78 -9.94
N ARG A 146 5.84 -2.52 -10.59
CA ARG A 146 6.08 -3.94 -10.33
C ARG A 146 7.14 -4.10 -9.26
N LEU A 147 6.80 -4.87 -8.23
CA LEU A 147 7.69 -5.29 -7.16
C LEU A 147 8.11 -6.72 -7.42
N VAL A 148 9.38 -6.92 -7.76
CA VAL A 148 9.94 -8.27 -7.85
C VAL A 148 10.50 -8.66 -6.50
N LEU A 149 9.94 -9.72 -5.94
CA LEU A 149 10.24 -10.19 -4.58
C LEU A 149 11.14 -11.43 -4.63
N ASP A 150 11.70 -11.79 -3.49
CA ASP A 150 12.44 -13.04 -3.28
C ASP A 150 11.71 -14.31 -3.76
N ALA A 151 10.38 -14.30 -3.70
CA ALA A 151 9.58 -15.33 -4.34
C ALA A 151 8.24 -14.78 -4.85
N GLY A 152 8.21 -14.54 -6.16
CA GLY A 152 7.08 -14.02 -6.90
C GLY A 152 7.21 -12.53 -7.18
N GLU A 153 6.19 -11.99 -7.82
CA GLU A 153 6.07 -10.57 -8.13
C GLU A 153 4.64 -10.11 -7.86
N VAL A 154 4.49 -8.82 -7.60
CA VAL A 154 3.19 -8.14 -7.47
C VAL A 154 3.26 -6.82 -8.21
N VAL A 155 2.10 -6.29 -8.58
CA VAL A 155 2.00 -5.02 -9.28
C VAL A 155 1.12 -4.09 -8.49
N ALA A 156 1.71 -2.95 -8.11
CA ALA A 156 0.99 -1.80 -7.63
C ALA A 156 0.48 -1.02 -8.83
N ASP A 157 -0.82 -0.81 -8.89
CA ASP A 157 -1.51 -0.08 -9.94
C ASP A 157 -2.61 0.75 -9.28
N THR A 158 -3.54 1.27 -10.06
CA THR A 158 -4.72 1.95 -9.58
C THR A 158 -5.96 1.14 -9.96
N TYR A 159 -6.87 0.99 -9.00
CA TYR A 159 -8.22 0.55 -9.29
C TYR A 159 -9.00 1.77 -9.79
N GLN A 160 -9.58 1.66 -10.98
CA GLN A 160 -10.38 2.69 -11.62
C GLN A 160 -11.87 2.33 -11.50
N ASP A 161 -12.64 3.24 -10.92
CA ASP A 161 -14.11 3.26 -10.96
C ASP A 161 -14.50 4.70 -11.30
N ASP A 162 -15.35 4.87 -12.32
CA ASP A 162 -15.63 6.03 -13.20
C ASP A 162 -15.29 7.48 -12.74
N ASP A 163 -15.17 7.77 -11.45
CA ASP A 163 -14.91 9.11 -10.89
C ASP A 163 -13.74 9.20 -9.87
N VAL A 164 -13.17 8.09 -9.39
CA VAL A 164 -12.11 8.08 -8.34
C VAL A 164 -11.21 6.84 -8.49
N SER A 165 -9.89 7.06 -8.50
CA SER A 165 -8.90 5.97 -8.48
C SER A 165 -8.23 5.80 -7.11
N GLY A 166 -7.90 4.56 -6.76
CA GLY A 166 -7.17 4.22 -5.52
C GLY A 166 -6.10 3.17 -5.75
N LEU A 167 -5.06 3.11 -4.91
CA LEU A 167 -3.93 2.20 -5.08
C LEU A 167 -4.33 0.74 -4.90
N CYS A 168 -4.16 -0.06 -5.94
CA CYS A 168 -4.41 -1.49 -5.95
C CYS A 168 -3.11 -2.28 -5.95
N LEU A 169 -3.12 -3.45 -5.35
CA LEU A 169 -2.08 -4.46 -5.51
C LEU A 169 -2.67 -5.70 -6.14
N SER A 170 -2.16 -6.09 -7.31
CA SER A 170 -2.54 -7.32 -7.99
C SER A 170 -1.38 -8.31 -7.99
N SER A 171 -1.72 -9.60 -8.03
CA SER A 171 -0.77 -10.66 -8.40
C SER A 171 -0.77 -10.94 -9.91
N GLU A 172 -1.70 -10.32 -10.64
CA GLU A 172 -1.79 -10.41 -12.09
C GLU A 172 -0.84 -9.38 -12.69
N CYS A 173 0.33 -9.87 -13.11
CA CYS A 173 1.33 -9.03 -13.73
C CYS A 173 0.93 -8.73 -15.18
N PRO A 174 1.03 -7.47 -15.65
CA PRO A 174 0.92 -7.18 -17.07
C PRO A 174 1.90 -8.07 -17.85
N ALA A 175 1.39 -8.71 -18.91
CA ALA A 175 2.22 -9.49 -19.82
C ALA A 175 3.35 -8.62 -20.34
N ASP A 176 4.56 -9.21 -20.39
CA ASP A 176 5.85 -8.64 -20.82
C ASP A 176 5.96 -7.09 -20.74
N PRO A 177 6.73 -6.52 -19.80
CA PRO A 177 7.01 -5.08 -19.76
C PRO A 177 7.43 -4.48 -21.11
N ALA A 178 8.12 -5.25 -21.96
CA ALA A 178 8.51 -4.82 -23.31
C ALA A 178 7.32 -4.61 -24.26
N ALA A 179 6.16 -5.20 -23.98
CA ALA A 179 4.93 -4.95 -24.73
C ALA A 179 4.30 -3.58 -24.41
N VAL A 180 4.70 -2.95 -23.29
CA VAL A 180 4.27 -1.60 -22.88
C VAL A 180 5.29 -0.54 -23.33
N ASP A 181 6.47 -0.95 -23.81
CA ASP A 181 7.49 -0.08 -24.40
C ASP A 181 7.01 0.43 -25.77
N THR A 182 6.09 1.38 -25.71
CA THR A 182 5.64 2.17 -26.84
C THR A 182 6.56 3.38 -26.96
N ALA A 183 6.65 4.00 -28.14
CA ALA A 183 7.41 5.26 -28.32
C ALA A 183 6.93 6.43 -27.42
N TYR A 184 5.85 6.23 -26.65
CA TYR A 184 5.23 7.18 -25.76
C TYR A 184 5.66 7.01 -24.29
N VAL A 185 5.79 5.77 -23.82
CA VAL A 185 6.06 5.44 -22.42
C VAL A 185 7.54 5.13 -22.21
N ARG A 186 8.10 5.50 -21.07
CA ARG A 186 9.50 5.16 -20.72
C ARG A 186 9.53 4.00 -19.74
N LEU A 187 9.91 2.81 -20.21
CA LEU A 187 10.06 1.65 -19.33
C LEU A 187 11.34 1.74 -18.48
N HIS A 188 11.19 1.54 -17.17
CA HIS A 188 12.31 1.37 -16.24
C HIS A 188 12.37 -0.07 -15.73
N THR A 189 13.53 -0.73 -15.91
CA THR A 189 13.81 -2.05 -15.34
C THR A 189 14.56 -2.00 -14.01
N ASP A 190 15.00 -0.80 -13.62
CA ASP A 190 15.53 -0.48 -12.29
C ASP A 190 15.23 1.00 -11.98
N LEU A 191 14.30 1.24 -11.07
CA LEU A 191 13.89 2.59 -10.66
C LEU A 191 14.80 3.19 -9.58
N GLY A 192 15.86 2.50 -9.14
CA GLY A 192 16.76 2.97 -8.07
C GLY A 192 16.03 3.18 -6.74
N LEU A 193 14.96 2.44 -6.49
CA LEU A 193 14.19 2.48 -5.24
C LEU A 193 14.84 1.55 -4.19
N PRO A 194 14.49 1.68 -2.89
CA PRO A 194 15.04 0.82 -1.86
C PRO A 194 14.84 -0.69 -2.10
N HIS A 195 15.92 -1.47 -2.05
CA HIS A 195 15.89 -2.95 -2.03
C HIS A 195 16.09 -3.46 -0.61
N GLY A 196 15.62 -4.67 -0.32
CA GLY A 196 15.77 -5.28 1.00
C GLY A 196 14.46 -5.77 1.61
N ARG A 197 14.49 -6.05 2.92
CA ARG A 197 13.31 -6.49 3.65
C ARG A 197 12.35 -5.32 3.87
N ILE A 198 11.08 -5.52 3.54
CA ILE A 198 9.99 -4.62 3.92
C ILE A 198 9.71 -4.84 5.41
N GLU A 199 10.08 -3.88 6.23
CA GLU A 199 9.94 -3.92 7.69
C GLU A 199 8.51 -3.54 8.11
N ARG A 200 7.96 -2.53 7.43
CA ARG A 200 6.64 -1.97 7.70
C ARG A 200 5.92 -1.63 6.41
N VAL A 201 4.62 -1.86 6.43
CA VAL A 201 3.66 -1.35 5.45
C VAL A 201 2.66 -0.48 6.21
N ALA A 202 2.36 0.71 5.72
CA ALA A 202 1.30 1.57 6.24
C ALA A 202 0.41 2.07 5.09
N LEU A 203 -0.90 2.02 5.30
CA LEU A 203 -1.95 2.20 4.31
C LEU A 203 -2.88 3.31 4.79
N THR A 204 -2.88 4.44 4.09
CA THR A 204 -3.76 5.57 4.42
C THR A 204 -5.07 5.42 3.66
N ILE A 205 -6.16 5.24 4.40
CA ILE A 205 -7.49 5.08 3.83
C ILE A 205 -8.21 6.42 3.92
N ASP A 206 -8.57 6.97 2.77
CA ASP A 206 -9.36 8.19 2.71
C ASP A 206 -10.85 7.84 2.70
N ASP A 207 -11.53 8.21 3.79
CA ASP A 207 -12.96 8.09 3.98
C ASP A 207 -13.66 9.46 3.90
N GLY A 208 -12.91 10.53 3.59
CA GLY A 208 -13.34 11.93 3.61
C GLY A 208 -13.93 12.43 2.29
N LEU A 209 -13.72 11.71 1.17
CA LEU A 209 -14.37 12.00 -0.12
C LEU A 209 -15.90 12.13 -0.03
N ARG A 210 -16.48 11.49 0.99
CA ARG A 210 -17.88 11.58 1.40
C ARG A 210 -18.39 13.02 1.63
N ALA A 211 -17.56 13.91 2.17
CA ALA A 211 -17.98 15.27 2.54
C ALA A 211 -18.07 16.23 1.33
N ALA A 212 -17.45 15.88 0.20
CA ALA A 212 -17.37 16.73 -0.98
C ALA A 212 -18.50 16.48 -2.00
N GLY A 213 -19.52 15.69 -1.65
CA GLY A 213 -20.61 15.33 -2.56
C GLY A 213 -20.18 14.44 -3.73
N ARG A 214 -18.91 14.00 -3.75
CA ARG A 214 -18.42 12.89 -4.56
C ARG A 214 -18.68 11.60 -3.77
N HIS A 215 -19.05 10.55 -4.48
CA HIS A 215 -19.62 9.29 -3.99
C HIS A 215 -19.10 8.78 -2.63
N GLU A 216 -19.95 8.05 -1.89
CA GLU A 216 -19.76 7.55 -0.51
C GLU A 216 -18.60 6.54 -0.30
N ARG A 217 -17.47 6.71 -0.98
CA ARG A 217 -16.44 5.68 -1.18
C ARG A 217 -15.23 5.92 -0.28
N CYS A 218 -14.68 4.81 0.22
CA CYS A 218 -13.36 4.79 0.85
C CYS A 218 -12.34 4.36 -0.19
N VAL A 219 -11.18 5.00 -0.23
CA VAL A 219 -10.11 4.67 -1.18
C VAL A 219 -8.77 4.55 -0.47
N LEU A 220 -7.96 3.58 -0.88
CA LEU A 220 -6.56 3.50 -0.47
C LEU A 220 -5.77 4.54 -1.26
N THR A 221 -5.30 5.59 -0.58
CA THR A 221 -4.69 6.75 -1.25
C THR A 221 -3.18 6.74 -1.19
N GLU A 222 -2.63 6.21 -0.11
CA GLU A 222 -1.21 6.22 0.15
C GLU A 222 -0.77 4.87 0.69
N VAL A 223 0.39 4.42 0.23
CA VAL A 223 1.10 3.29 0.78
C VAL A 223 2.50 3.73 1.13
N GLU A 224 2.83 3.70 2.41
CA GLU A 224 4.19 3.89 2.90
C GLU A 224 4.83 2.54 3.19
N LEU A 225 6.01 2.31 2.63
CA LEU A 225 6.84 1.15 2.85
C LEU A 225 8.12 1.58 3.55
N THR A 226 8.53 0.83 4.57
CA THR A 226 9.89 0.92 5.13
C THR A 226 10.67 -0.29 4.64
N VAL A 227 11.67 -0.08 3.80
CA VAL A 227 12.48 -1.13 3.19
C VAL A 227 13.94 -0.97 3.61
N ASP A 228 14.43 -1.89 4.45
CA ASP A 228 15.77 -1.84 5.03
C ASP A 228 16.07 -0.46 5.66
N GLY A 229 15.16 -0.01 6.53
CA GLY A 229 15.20 1.30 7.20
C GLY A 229 14.94 2.53 6.31
N ARG A 230 14.70 2.37 4.99
CA ARG A 230 14.46 3.49 4.07
C ARG A 230 12.98 3.63 3.75
N PRO A 231 12.39 4.84 3.85
CA PRO A 231 11.00 5.05 3.50
C PRO A 231 10.81 5.07 1.98
N LEU A 232 9.60 4.73 1.55
CA LEU A 232 9.11 4.87 0.19
C LEU A 232 7.61 5.14 0.29
N LEU A 233 7.13 6.19 -0.36
CA LEU A 233 5.71 6.53 -0.40
C LEU A 233 5.19 6.35 -1.82
N LEU A 234 4.07 5.64 -1.93
CA LEU A 234 3.29 5.48 -3.14
C LEU A 234 1.96 6.22 -2.98
N MET A 235 1.50 6.90 -4.02
CA MET A 235 0.20 7.58 -4.03
C MET A 235 -0.53 7.33 -5.35
N ALA A 236 -1.85 7.17 -5.31
CA ALA A 236 -2.68 7.24 -6.52
C ALA A 236 -2.83 8.71 -6.94
N ALA A 237 -2.00 9.15 -7.88
CA ALA A 237 -1.93 10.55 -8.27
C ALA A 237 -1.23 10.78 -9.61
N GLU A 238 -1.64 11.83 -10.31
CA GLU A 238 -1.04 12.31 -11.55
C GLU A 238 -0.58 13.77 -11.42
N ARG A 239 0.44 14.13 -12.19
CA ARG A 239 0.95 15.50 -12.26
C ARG A 239 0.13 16.31 -13.27
N GLU A 240 -0.39 17.46 -12.84
CA GLU A 240 -1.09 18.42 -13.71
C GLU A 240 -0.45 19.81 -13.63
N GLY A 241 0.36 20.17 -14.63
CA GLY A 241 1.05 21.47 -14.67
C GLY A 241 1.93 21.67 -13.43
N ASP A 242 1.53 22.61 -12.56
CA ASP A 242 2.26 22.96 -11.33
C ASP A 242 1.74 22.27 -10.06
N TRP A 243 0.66 21.49 -10.13
CA TRP A 243 0.07 20.76 -9.00
C TRP A 243 -0.06 19.25 -9.29
N TRP A 244 -0.51 18.47 -8.31
CA TRP A 244 -0.75 17.03 -8.45
C TRP A 244 -2.20 16.70 -8.12
N ARG A 245 -2.87 15.96 -9.00
CA ARG A 245 -4.22 15.45 -8.80
C ARG A 245 -4.14 14.17 -7.98
N ARG A 246 -4.77 14.13 -6.81
CA ARG A 246 -4.96 12.88 -6.04
C ARG A 246 -6.11 12.07 -6.66
N TYR A 247 -6.12 10.77 -6.37
CA TYR A 247 -7.13 9.80 -6.80
C TYR A 247 -7.16 9.59 -8.31
N ASP A 248 -5.97 9.48 -8.89
CA ASP A 248 -5.77 9.36 -10.32
C ASP A 248 -5.27 7.98 -10.73
N GLU A 249 -5.22 7.75 -12.04
CA GLU A 249 -4.86 6.49 -12.70
C GLU A 249 -3.36 6.18 -12.69
N SER A 250 -2.56 7.03 -12.06
CA SER A 250 -1.10 6.89 -11.98
C SER A 250 -0.62 6.54 -10.57
N VAL A 251 0.47 5.77 -10.50
CA VAL A 251 1.21 5.48 -9.29
C VAL A 251 2.34 6.49 -9.15
N ALA A 252 2.14 7.50 -8.30
CA ALA A 252 3.17 8.45 -7.92
C ALA A 252 4.11 7.83 -6.88
N VAL A 253 5.43 7.90 -7.13
CA VAL A 253 6.46 7.27 -6.28
C VAL A 253 7.41 8.32 -5.71
N PHE A 254 7.56 8.33 -4.38
CA PHE A 254 8.39 9.26 -3.62
C PHE A 254 9.43 8.49 -2.79
N ARG A 255 10.72 8.66 -3.09
CA ARG A 255 11.82 8.09 -2.29
C ARG A 255 11.97 8.74 -0.92
N ASP A 256 11.58 10.01 -0.82
CA ASP A 256 11.53 10.76 0.43
C ASP A 256 10.09 11.25 0.61
N PRO A 257 9.31 10.69 1.55
CA PRO A 257 7.94 11.13 1.80
C PRO A 257 7.82 12.62 2.12
N ALA A 258 8.87 13.27 2.64
CA ALA A 258 8.86 14.71 2.90
C ALA A 258 8.82 15.56 1.62
N VAL A 259 9.08 14.97 0.44
CA VAL A 259 8.83 15.63 -0.85
C VAL A 259 7.33 15.79 -1.07
N ALA A 260 6.53 14.76 -0.78
CA ALA A 260 5.09 14.81 -0.96
C ALA A 260 4.45 15.92 -0.11
N ASP A 261 4.99 16.23 1.06
CA ASP A 261 4.50 17.32 1.93
C ASP A 261 4.71 18.72 1.34
N ARG A 262 5.62 18.87 0.38
CA ARG A 262 5.94 20.17 -0.26
C ARG A 262 5.19 20.39 -1.57
N ILE A 263 4.44 19.38 -2.02
CA ILE A 263 3.70 19.44 -3.28
C ILE A 263 2.35 20.13 -3.08
N VAL A 264 1.94 20.90 -4.08
CA VAL A 264 0.57 21.42 -4.18
C VAL A 264 -0.33 20.31 -4.66
N TRP A 265 -1.17 19.78 -3.76
CA TRP A 265 -2.13 18.72 -4.03
C TRP A 265 -3.52 19.26 -4.31
N TRP A 266 -4.22 18.61 -5.24
CA TRP A 266 -5.65 18.80 -5.43
C TRP A 266 -6.40 17.46 -5.44
N PRO A 267 -7.36 17.26 -4.52
CA PRO A 267 -7.54 18.03 -3.29
C PRO A 267 -6.32 17.92 -2.36
N ALA A 268 -6.29 18.74 -1.31
CA ALA A 268 -5.16 18.77 -0.36
C ALA A 268 -4.90 17.39 0.29
N ARG A 269 -3.63 17.10 0.59
CA ARG A 269 -3.22 15.89 1.32
C ARG A 269 -3.59 16.03 2.80
N GLY A 270 -4.13 14.97 3.40
CA GLY A 270 -4.50 14.95 4.83
C GLY A 270 -5.58 15.96 5.21
N SER A 271 -6.41 16.38 4.24
CA SER A 271 -7.33 17.51 4.35
C SER A 271 -7.99 17.65 5.71
N ASP A 272 -7.82 18.83 6.31
CA ASP A 272 -8.58 19.32 7.46
C ASP A 272 -10.06 18.99 7.27
N ARG A 273 -10.60 18.17 8.17
CA ARG A 273 -12.05 17.99 8.34
C ARG A 273 -12.65 19.20 9.06
#